data_AF-Q1ISN1-F1
#
_entry.id   AF-Q1ISN1-F1
#
_cell.length_a   1.000
_cell.length_b   1.000
_cell.length_c   1.000
_cell.angle_alpha   90.00
_cell.angle_beta   90.00
_cell.angle_gamma   90.00
#
_symmetry.space_group_name_H-M   'P 1'
#
loop_
_entity.id
_entity.type
_entity.pdbx_description
1 polymer ?
#
loop_
_entity_poly.entity_id
_entity_poly.type
_entity_poly.pdbx_seq_one_letter_code
_entity_poly.pdbx_strand_id
1 'polypeptide(L)'
;MPASSAKECIHIKADGTTCSAIALRDEDFCYFHVASRDRVRRQRVAAERKLPLQLPVLEDRATVQLAIGDVLNALLCDRIDPRRAALVLYGLQTAAGNIGSLHFTEGNGESFFEYTPEFDAGLPELPESPVLELPKKPAAAAEVAQANQPKTQSR
;
A
#
# COMPACT_ATOMS: atom_id res chain seq x y z
N MET A 1 -32.02 -12.01 -2.16
CA MET A 1 -30.56 -11.92 -1.97
C MET A 1 -30.31 -11.65 -0.49
N PRO A 2 -29.73 -12.56 0.30
CA PRO A 2 -29.42 -12.23 1.69
C PRO A 2 -28.30 -11.18 1.68
N ALA A 3 -28.48 -10.12 2.47
CA ALA A 3 -27.46 -9.10 2.67
C ALA A 3 -26.21 -9.77 3.24
N SER A 4 -25.11 -9.77 2.48
CA SER A 4 -23.81 -10.16 3.00
C SER A 4 -23.51 -9.24 4.18
N SER A 5 -23.60 -9.76 5.39
CA SER A 5 -23.22 -9.07 6.62
C SER A 5 -21.81 -8.53 6.42
N ALA A 6 -21.69 -7.23 6.20
CA ALA A 6 -20.41 -6.58 6.05
C ALA A 6 -19.70 -6.70 7.41
N LYS A 7 -18.50 -7.29 7.41
CA LYS A 7 -17.71 -7.42 8.63
C LYS A 7 -17.36 -6.02 9.15
N GLU A 8 -17.43 -5.82 10.45
CA GLU A 8 -16.98 -4.58 11.09
C GLU A 8 -15.49 -4.66 11.44
N CYS A 9 -14.85 -3.50 11.48
CA CYS A 9 -13.45 -3.34 11.88
C CYS A 9 -13.27 -3.72 13.36
N ILE A 10 -12.35 -4.65 13.62
CA ILE A 10 -12.08 -5.16 14.98
C ILE A 10 -11.15 -4.25 15.81
N HIS A 11 -10.77 -3.07 15.30
CA HIS A 11 -9.86 -2.17 16.02
C HIS A 11 -10.53 -1.55 17.24
N ILE A 12 -9.81 -1.60 18.37
CA ILE A 12 -10.16 -0.91 19.62
C ILE A 12 -9.35 0.38 19.68
N LYS A 13 -10.05 1.51 19.70
CA LYS A 13 -9.46 2.85 19.77
C LYS A 13 -8.85 3.10 21.17
N ALA A 14 -8.08 4.18 21.30
CA ALA A 14 -7.42 4.52 22.57
C ALA A 14 -8.38 4.79 23.73
N ASP A 15 -9.64 5.16 23.46
CA ASP A 15 -10.70 5.35 24.44
C ASP A 15 -11.40 4.04 24.87
N GLY A 16 -10.97 2.89 24.33
CA GLY A 16 -11.56 1.58 24.59
C GLY A 16 -12.81 1.28 23.76
N THR A 17 -13.27 2.19 22.91
CA THR A 17 -14.43 1.93 22.02
C THR A 17 -14.00 1.28 20.71
N THR A 18 -14.89 0.49 20.10
CA THR A 18 -14.62 -0.13 18.80
C THR A 18 -14.75 0.88 17.67
N CYS A 19 -14.04 0.66 16.56
CA CYS A 19 -14.05 1.56 15.40
C CYS A 19 -15.41 1.62 14.69
N SER A 20 -16.23 0.56 14.78
CA SER A 20 -17.56 0.39 14.14
C SER A 20 -17.64 0.68 12.63
N ALA A 21 -16.51 0.91 11.96
CA ALA A 21 -16.44 1.10 10.52
C ALA A 21 -16.46 -0.26 9.80
N ILE A 22 -16.94 -0.30 8.57
CA ILE A 22 -16.95 -1.52 7.76
C ILE A 22 -15.51 -1.92 7.40
N ALA A 23 -15.18 -3.20 7.60
CA ALA A 23 -13.91 -3.78 7.21
C ALA A 23 -13.81 -3.94 5.68
N LEU A 24 -12.60 -3.87 5.14
CA LEU A 24 -12.37 -4.16 3.73
C LEU A 24 -12.68 -5.63 3.43
N ARG A 25 -12.88 -5.95 2.14
CA ARG A 25 -13.04 -7.35 1.72
C ARG A 25 -11.75 -8.10 2.07
N ASP A 26 -11.92 -9.26 2.73
CA ASP A 26 -10.83 -10.13 3.17
C ASP A 26 -9.87 -9.54 4.23
N GLU A 27 -10.24 -8.43 4.87
CA GLU A 27 -9.47 -7.83 5.96
C GLU A 27 -10.31 -7.77 7.25
N ASP A 28 -9.63 -7.75 8.40
CA ASP A 28 -10.28 -7.57 9.70
C ASP A 28 -10.44 -6.09 10.09
N PHE A 29 -9.86 -5.18 9.30
CA PHE A 29 -9.78 -3.76 9.59
C PHE A 29 -10.43 -2.91 8.50
N CYS A 30 -10.92 -1.73 8.87
CA CYS A 30 -11.35 -0.73 7.90
C CYS A 30 -10.15 -0.13 7.15
N TYR A 31 -10.43 0.52 6.02
CA TYR A 31 -9.42 1.18 5.19
C TYR A 31 -8.45 2.05 6.00
N PHE A 32 -8.96 2.89 6.90
CA PHE A 32 -8.13 3.76 7.74
C PHE A 32 -7.13 2.99 8.59
N HIS A 33 -7.55 1.90 9.24
CA HIS A 33 -6.67 1.12 10.11
C HIS A 33 -5.68 0.24 9.34
N VAL A 34 -6.06 -0.27 8.17
CA VAL A 34 -5.13 -0.93 7.24
C VAL A 34 -4.05 0.07 6.80
N ALA A 35 -4.46 1.21 6.25
CA ALA A 35 -3.56 2.26 5.79
C ALA A 35 -2.64 2.79 6.90
N SER A 36 -3.17 2.98 8.11
CA SER A 36 -2.39 3.41 9.29
C SER A 36 -1.32 2.40 9.66
N ARG A 37 -1.66 1.10 9.69
CA ARG A 37 -0.71 0.02 9.99
C ARG A 37 0.37 -0.09 8.92
N ASP A 38 -0.03 -0.06 7.65
CA ASP A 38 0.91 -0.10 6.53
C ASP A 38 1.88 1.08 6.55
N ARG A 39 1.39 2.27 6.90
CA ARG A 39 2.23 3.45 7.05
C ARG A 39 3.29 3.28 8.14
N VAL A 40 2.90 2.80 9.33
CA VAL A 40 3.84 2.51 10.42
C VAL A 40 4.87 1.48 9.97
N ARG A 41 4.43 0.40 9.29
CA ARG A 41 5.32 -0.63 8.74
C ARG A 41 6.31 -0.03 7.72
N ARG A 42 5.84 0.74 6.75
CA ARG A 42 6.69 1.39 5.73
C ARG A 42 7.71 2.31 6.38
N GLN A 43 7.32 3.10 7.38
CA GLN A 43 8.23 3.98 8.09
C GLN A 43 9.30 3.24 8.88
N ARG A 44 8.95 2.11 9.51
CA ARG A 44 9.93 1.24 10.20
C ARG A 44 10.96 0.69 9.21
N VAL A 45 10.50 0.15 8.08
CA VAL A 45 11.41 -0.35 7.02
C VAL A 45 12.27 0.78 6.47
N ALA A 46 11.70 1.98 6.27
CA ALA A 46 12.45 3.15 5.84
C ALA A 46 13.52 3.57 6.87
N ALA A 47 13.20 3.48 8.16
CA ALA A 47 14.14 3.77 9.24
C ALA A 47 15.33 2.79 9.24
N GLU A 48 15.04 1.49 9.15
CA GLU A 48 16.06 0.43 9.06
C GLU A 48 17.00 0.64 7.86
N ARG A 49 16.45 1.10 6.73
CA ARG A 49 17.20 1.40 5.51
C ARG A 49 17.81 2.80 5.47
N LYS A 50 17.69 3.60 6.53
CA LYS A 50 18.14 5.00 6.61
C LYS A 50 17.61 5.87 5.45
N LEU A 51 16.41 5.56 4.97
CA LEU A 51 15.71 6.35 3.97
C LEU A 51 15.12 7.63 4.60
N PRO A 52 14.93 8.69 3.80
CA PRO A 52 14.34 9.94 4.29
C PRO A 52 12.94 9.71 4.88
N LEU A 53 12.56 10.58 5.83
CA LEU A 53 11.21 10.58 6.39
C LEU A 53 10.19 10.91 5.30
N GLN A 54 9.19 10.04 5.14
CA GLN A 54 8.06 10.28 4.23
C GLN A 54 6.84 10.67 5.04
N LEU A 55 6.25 11.82 4.71
CA LEU A 55 5.01 12.30 5.28
C LEU A 55 3.81 11.77 4.47
N PRO A 56 2.63 11.61 5.09
CA PRO A 56 1.40 11.37 4.34
C PRO A 56 1.06 12.57 3.45
N VAL A 57 0.21 12.35 2.46
CA VAL A 57 -0.40 13.43 1.69
C VAL A 57 -1.22 14.29 2.64
N LEU A 58 -1.09 15.61 2.56
CA LEU A 58 -1.72 16.57 3.49
C LEU A 58 -3.06 17.05 2.92
N GLU A 59 -3.99 16.11 2.76
CA GLU A 59 -5.28 16.33 2.10
C GLU A 59 -6.29 17.04 3.01
N ASP A 60 -6.19 16.75 4.31
CA ASP A 60 -7.17 17.17 5.31
C ASP A 60 -6.52 17.34 6.70
N ARG A 61 -7.32 17.79 7.67
CA ARG A 61 -6.83 18.01 9.03
C ARG A 61 -6.35 16.72 9.69
N ALA A 62 -6.97 15.57 9.38
CA ALA A 62 -6.58 14.30 9.97
C ALA A 62 -5.21 13.85 9.45
N THR A 63 -4.95 13.93 8.15
CA THR A 63 -3.66 13.59 7.55
C THR A 63 -2.53 14.52 7.99
N VAL A 64 -2.81 15.82 8.20
CA VAL A 64 -1.83 16.72 8.84
C VAL A 64 -1.51 16.29 10.27
N GLN A 65 -2.51 15.91 11.06
CA GLN A 65 -2.27 15.41 12.41
C GLN A 65 -1.42 14.13 12.41
N LEU A 66 -1.66 13.24 11.45
CA LEU A 66 -0.82 12.05 11.25
C LEU A 66 0.63 12.44 10.89
N ALA A 67 0.83 13.43 10.01
CA ALA A 67 2.15 13.93 9.63
C ALA A 67 2.90 14.53 10.83
N ILE A 68 2.23 15.28 11.70
CA ILE A 68 2.82 15.80 12.94
C ILE A 68 3.31 14.63 13.82
N GLY A 69 2.48 13.59 13.97
CA GLY A 69 2.86 12.39 14.71
C GLY A 69 4.11 11.70 14.16
N ASP A 70 4.32 11.67 12.85
CA ASP A 70 5.54 11.11 12.25
C ASP A 70 6.78 11.87 12.61
N VAL A 71 6.71 13.19 12.52
CA VAL A 71 7.85 14.06 12.78
C VAL A 71 8.24 13.94 14.24
N LEU A 72 7.26 13.90 15.14
CA LEU A 72 7.50 13.68 16.56
C LEU A 72 8.14 12.32 16.83
N ASN A 73 7.61 11.23 16.27
CA ASN A 73 8.19 9.90 16.43
C ASN A 73 9.59 9.81 15.82
N ALA A 74 9.81 10.41 14.65
CA ALA A 74 11.13 10.45 14.03
C ALA A 74 12.14 11.25 14.87
N LEU A 75 11.71 12.35 15.50
CA LEU A 75 12.55 13.12 16.41
C LEU A 75 12.88 12.33 17.68
N LEU A 76 11.89 11.67 18.29
CA LEU A 76 12.08 10.84 19.49
C LEU A 76 12.97 9.62 19.24
N CYS A 77 13.03 9.12 18.01
CA CYS A 77 13.92 8.02 17.60
C CYS A 77 15.26 8.49 17.02
N ASP A 78 15.64 9.76 17.17
CA ASP A 78 16.87 10.37 16.62
C ASP A 78 17.05 10.15 15.10
N ARG A 79 15.95 9.98 14.37
CA ARG A 79 15.94 9.80 12.91
C ARG A 79 16.10 11.10 12.13
N ILE A 80 15.73 12.21 12.75
CA ILE A 80 15.84 13.56 12.20
C ILE A 80 16.45 14.47 13.26
N ASP A 81 17.24 15.44 12.85
CA ASP A 81 17.78 16.43 13.78
C ASP A 81 16.69 17.45 14.21
N PRO A 82 16.82 18.05 15.41
CA PRO A 82 15.84 18.99 15.93
C PRO A 82 15.59 20.20 15.03
N ARG A 83 16.61 20.65 14.28
CA ARG A 83 16.48 21.82 13.38
C ARG A 83 15.62 21.48 12.18
N ARG A 84 15.82 20.32 11.56
CA ARG A 84 14.92 19.80 10.52
C ARG A 84 13.51 19.58 11.04
N ALA A 85 13.38 18.97 12.21
CA ALA A 85 12.06 18.75 12.82
C ALA A 85 11.29 20.07 13.00
N ALA A 86 11.96 21.12 13.51
CA ALA A 86 11.36 22.44 13.67
C ALA A 86 10.86 23.03 12.33
N LEU A 87 11.66 22.93 11.26
CA LEU A 87 11.27 23.41 9.93
C LEU A 87 10.08 22.64 9.36
N VAL A 88 10.06 21.32 9.52
CA VAL A 88 8.95 20.49 9.03
C VAL A 88 7.67 20.79 9.82
N LEU A 89 7.75 20.89 11.15
CA LEU A 89 6.60 21.24 11.98
C LEU A 89 6.05 22.63 11.65
N TYR A 90 6.91 23.60 11.34
CA TYR A 90 6.48 24.90 10.86
C TYR A 90 5.73 24.80 9.52
N GLY A 91 6.27 24.04 8.55
CA GLY A 91 5.59 23.79 7.29
C GLY A 91 4.23 23.10 7.47
N LEU A 92 4.11 22.16 8.40
CA LEU A 92 2.85 21.49 8.74
C LEU A 92 1.84 22.45 9.38
N GLN A 93 2.28 23.41 10.20
CA GLN A 93 1.41 24.48 10.72
C GLN A 93 0.87 25.36 9.60
N THR A 94 1.72 25.74 8.64
CA THR A 94 1.28 26.49 7.45
C THR A 94 0.26 25.69 6.64
N ALA A 95 0.52 24.38 6.41
CA ALA A 95 -0.43 23.50 5.73
C ALA A 95 -1.78 23.43 6.45
N ALA A 96 -1.77 23.29 7.79
CA ALA A 96 -2.99 23.27 8.60
C ALA A 96 -3.83 24.55 8.45
N GLY A 97 -3.17 25.72 8.41
CA GLY A 97 -3.81 27.01 8.19
C GLY A 97 -4.41 27.15 6.78
N ASN A 98 -3.78 26.52 5.79
CA ASN A 98 -4.21 26.61 4.39
C ASN A 98 -5.42 25.71 4.08
N ILE A 99 -5.55 24.53 4.70
CA ILE A 99 -6.58 23.53 4.37
C ILE A 99 -8.01 24.09 4.35
N GLY A 100 -8.35 25.04 5.22
CA GLY A 100 -9.68 25.66 5.23
C GLY A 100 -9.95 26.62 4.07
N SER A 101 -8.90 27.12 3.43
CA SER A 101 -8.95 28.14 2.37
C SER A 101 -8.59 27.58 0.99
N LEU A 102 -8.07 26.35 0.93
CA LEU A 102 -7.77 25.65 -0.31
C LEU A 102 -9.06 25.13 -0.94
N HIS A 103 -9.72 26.00 -1.69
CA HIS A 103 -10.64 25.55 -2.72
C HIS A 103 -9.79 25.18 -3.93
N PHE A 104 -9.46 23.89 -4.06
CA PHE A 104 -9.19 23.35 -5.38
C PHE A 104 -10.49 23.60 -6.15
N THR A 105 -10.49 24.60 -7.02
CA THR A 105 -11.64 24.88 -7.86
C THR A 105 -11.99 23.55 -8.52
N GLU A 106 -13.12 22.98 -8.14
CA GLU A 106 -13.74 21.90 -8.89
C GLU A 106 -13.93 22.50 -10.27
N GLY A 107 -12.99 22.21 -11.17
CA GLY A 107 -13.05 22.66 -12.55
C GLY A 107 -14.27 21.99 -13.14
N ASN A 108 -15.41 22.67 -13.08
CA ASN A 108 -16.63 22.50 -13.85
C ASN A 108 -16.75 21.15 -14.61
N GLY A 109 -16.70 20.00 -13.92
CA GLY A 109 -16.74 18.68 -14.55
C GLY A 109 -15.73 18.39 -15.69
N GLU A 110 -14.75 19.25 -15.92
CA GLU A 110 -13.73 19.01 -16.94
C GLU A 110 -12.69 18.10 -16.31
N SER A 111 -12.78 16.82 -16.63
CA SER A 111 -11.79 15.81 -16.30
C SER A 111 -10.43 16.25 -16.86
N PHE A 112 -9.64 16.94 -16.05
CA PHE A 112 -8.21 17.04 -16.29
C PHE A 112 -7.65 15.64 -16.11
N PHE A 113 -7.39 14.94 -17.22
CA PHE A 113 -6.37 13.92 -17.21
C PHE A 113 -5.11 14.59 -16.67
N GLU A 114 -4.65 14.16 -15.51
CA GLU A 114 -3.40 14.64 -14.96
C GLU A 114 -2.31 14.36 -15.99
N TYR A 115 -1.88 15.39 -16.73
CA TYR A 115 -0.81 15.27 -17.70
C TYR A 115 0.48 15.04 -16.91
N THR A 116 0.81 13.77 -16.73
CA THR A 116 2.08 13.30 -16.22
C THR A 116 2.92 12.92 -17.43
N PRO A 117 3.76 13.83 -17.97
CA PRO A 117 4.60 13.53 -19.12
C PRO A 117 5.54 12.34 -18.84
N GLU A 118 5.77 12.02 -17.58
CA GLU A 118 6.56 10.87 -17.12
C GLU A 118 5.87 9.51 -17.35
N PHE A 119 4.53 9.45 -17.42
CA PHE A 119 3.76 8.23 -17.68
C PHE A 119 3.40 8.05 -19.17
N ASP A 120 3.26 9.14 -19.92
CA ASP A 120 3.05 9.12 -21.38
C ASP A 120 4.36 9.04 -22.18
N ALA A 121 5.50 9.35 -21.56
CA ALA A 121 6.79 9.03 -22.14
C ALA A 121 6.91 7.51 -22.23
N GLY A 122 6.84 6.97 -23.46
CA GLY A 122 7.12 5.57 -23.71
C GLY A 122 8.41 5.18 -22.98
N LEU A 123 8.35 4.07 -22.22
CA LEU A 123 9.54 3.55 -21.55
C LEU A 123 10.70 3.54 -22.54
N PRO A 124 11.90 4.01 -22.14
CA PRO A 124 13.08 3.83 -22.98
C PRO A 124 13.15 2.36 -23.36
N GLU A 125 13.23 2.06 -24.65
CA GLU A 125 13.43 0.69 -25.12
C GLU A 125 14.68 0.17 -24.42
N LEU A 126 14.48 -0.72 -23.45
CA LEU A 126 15.57 -1.44 -22.84
C LEU A 126 16.23 -2.23 -23.97
N PRO A 127 17.56 -2.20 -24.10
CA PRO A 127 18.24 -3.01 -25.11
C PRO A 127 17.78 -4.45 -24.92
N GLU A 128 17.35 -5.07 -26.03
CA GLU A 128 16.83 -6.44 -26.02
C GLU A 128 17.78 -7.33 -25.22
N SER A 129 17.35 -7.72 -24.02
CA SER A 129 18.06 -8.73 -23.26
C SER A 129 18.02 -10.01 -24.09
N PRO A 130 19.15 -10.70 -24.32
CA PRO A 130 19.13 -11.94 -25.07
C PRO A 130 18.15 -12.89 -24.38
N VAL A 131 17.16 -13.34 -25.15
CA VAL A 131 16.14 -14.28 -24.70
C VAL A 131 16.87 -15.54 -24.22
N LEU A 132 16.98 -15.71 -22.91
CA LEU A 132 17.32 -17.00 -22.33
C LEU A 132 16.15 -17.94 -22.64
N GLU A 133 16.31 -18.78 -23.66
CA GLU A 133 15.35 -19.83 -23.99
C GLU A 133 15.16 -20.73 -22.77
N LEU A 134 14.02 -20.54 -22.09
CA LEU A 134 13.55 -21.48 -21.08
C LEU A 134 13.26 -22.82 -21.77
N PRO A 135 13.79 -23.95 -21.27
CA PRO A 135 13.53 -25.26 -21.87
C PRO A 135 12.03 -25.55 -21.87
N LYS A 136 11.50 -25.82 -23.06
CA LYS A 136 10.08 -26.20 -23.25
C LYS A 136 9.79 -27.42 -22.39
N LYS A 137 8.88 -27.25 -21.43
CA LYS A 137 8.34 -28.32 -20.59
C LYS A 137 7.72 -29.39 -21.51
N PRO A 138 8.15 -30.66 -21.48
CA PRO A 138 7.55 -31.67 -22.32
C PRO A 138 6.09 -31.89 -21.93
N ALA A 139 5.20 -31.85 -22.93
CA ALA A 139 3.79 -32.15 -22.81
C ALA A 139 3.59 -33.63 -22.43
N ALA A 140 2.51 -33.86 -21.68
CA ALA A 140 2.25 -35.04 -20.88
C ALA A 140 2.15 -36.37 -21.64
N ALA A 141 2.45 -37.41 -20.86
CA ALA A 141 2.00 -38.79 -20.97
C ALA A 141 0.69 -39.04 -21.74
N ALA A 142 0.76 -39.92 -22.75
CA ALA A 142 -0.29 -40.88 -23.11
C ALA A 142 0.30 -41.89 -24.10
N GLU A 143 0.67 -43.09 -23.63
CA GLU A 143 0.63 -44.37 -24.37
C GLU A 143 1.42 -45.45 -23.60
N VAL A 144 0.78 -46.16 -22.66
CA VAL A 144 0.98 -47.62 -22.48
C VAL A 144 -0.30 -48.17 -21.83
N ALA A 145 -1.27 -48.54 -22.67
CA ALA A 145 -2.36 -49.42 -22.29
C ALA A 145 -2.35 -50.60 -23.25
N GLN A 146 -1.48 -51.59 -22.98
CA GLN A 146 -1.64 -52.98 -23.39
C GLN A 146 -0.57 -53.87 -22.75
N ALA A 147 -0.99 -55.10 -22.42
CA ALA A 147 -0.21 -56.22 -21.88
C ALA A 147 -0.06 -56.32 -20.35
N ASN A 148 -1.13 -56.74 -19.66
CA ASN A 148 -0.98 -57.57 -18.46
C ASN A 148 -2.04 -58.69 -18.48
N GLN A 149 -1.66 -59.86 -19.00
CA GLN A 149 -2.40 -61.11 -18.80
C GLN A 149 -1.80 -61.86 -17.60
N PRO A 150 -2.63 -62.43 -16.71
CA PRO A 150 -2.16 -63.06 -15.47
C PRO A 150 -1.54 -64.44 -15.75
N LYS A 151 -0.25 -64.62 -15.40
CA LYS A 151 0.33 -65.96 -15.27
C LYS A 151 -0.10 -66.56 -13.93
N THR A 152 -0.95 -67.56 -14.01
CA THR A 152 -1.21 -68.54 -12.97
C THR A 152 0.08 -69.31 -12.66
N GLN A 153 0.48 -69.34 -11.40
CA GLN A 153 1.35 -70.40 -10.87
C GLN A 153 0.74 -70.91 -9.56
N SER A 154 0.15 -72.10 -9.66
CA SER A 154 -0.21 -72.95 -8.54
C SER A 154 0.82 -74.08 -8.51
N ARG A 155 1.49 -74.19 -7.37
CA ARG A 155 2.23 -75.34 -6.83
C ARG A 155 3.63 -75.63 -7.34
#